data_AF-A0A350YBH6-F1
#
_entry.id   AF-A0A350YBH6-F1
#
_cell.length_a   1.000
_cell.length_b   1.000
_cell.length_c   1.000
_cell.angle_alpha   90.00
_cell.angle_beta   90.00
_cell.angle_gamma   90.00
#
_symmetry.space_group_name_H-M   'P 1'
#
loop_
_entity.id
_entity.type
_entity.pdbx_description
1 polymer ?
#
loop_
_entity_poly.entity_id
_entity_poly.type
_entity_poly.pdbx_seq_one_letter_code
_entity_poly.pdbx_strand_id
1 'polypeptide(L)' 'MQIKQDIHCPNCGSYAQRQYCLQTHLIQTQCPVCDYLMVNCSRTGRVVEAYAPGLYARR' A
#
# COMPACT_ATOMS: atom_id res chain seq x y z
N MET A 1 1.57 -13.32 -12.76
CA MET A 1 2.56 -13.50 -11.67
C MET A 1 2.39 -12.38 -10.66
N GLN A 2 2.45 -12.70 -9.36
CA GLN A 2 2.36 -11.73 -8.26
C GLN A 2 3.65 -11.81 -7.43
N ILE A 3 4.26 -10.66 -7.17
CA ILE A 3 5.46 -10.56 -6.33
C ILE A 3 5.06 -9.84 -5.05
N LYS A 4 5.43 -10.40 -3.90
CA LYS A 4 5.19 -9.80 -2.59
C LYS A 4 6.50 -9.26 -2.02
N GLN A 5 6.42 -8.09 -1.40
CA GLN A 5 7.53 -7.41 -0.74
C GLN A 5 7.05 -6.90 0.61
N ASP A 6 7.83 -7.17 1.65
CA ASP A 6 7.60 -6.60 2.98
C ASP A 6 8.20 -5.20 3.04
N ILE A 7 7.42 -4.25 3.54
CA ILE A 7 7.79 -2.84 3.67
C ILE A 7 7.28 -2.27 5.01
N HIS A 8 7.67 -1.05 5.33
CA HIS A 8 7.02 -0.27 6.37
C HIS A 8 5.82 0.49 5.81
N CYS A 9 4.73 0.53 6.58
CA CYS A 9 3.52 1.26 6.23
C CYS A 9 3.83 2.76 6.14
N PRO A 10 3.48 3.43 5.03
CA PRO A 10 3.71 4.87 4.88
C PRO A 10 2.80 5.70 5.81
N ASN A 11 1.73 5.11 6.34
CA ASN A 11 0.85 5.75 7.30
C ASN A 11 1.42 5.59 8.73
N CYS A 12 1.50 4.36 9.26
CA CYS A 12 1.81 4.13 10.69
C CYS A 12 3.24 3.64 10.98
N GLY A 13 4.06 3.37 9.98
CA GLY A 13 5.40 2.81 10.14
C GLY A 13 5.47 1.33 10.52
N SER A 14 4.35 0.69 10.89
CA SER A 14 4.30 -0.76 11.16
C SER A 14 4.58 -1.58 9.91
N TYR A 15 4.87 -2.88 10.08
CA TYR A 15 5.05 -3.78 8.93
C TYR A 15 3.79 -3.82 8.06
N ALA A 16 4.01 -3.77 6.76
CA ALA A 16 3.01 -3.79 5.72
C ALA A 16 3.50 -4.62 4.53
N GLN A 17 2.57 -4.99 3.66
CA GLN A 17 2.88 -5.78 2.48
C GLN A 17 2.58 -4.98 1.21
N ARG A 18 3.51 -5.03 0.26
CA ARG A 18 3.30 -4.54 -1.10
C ARG A 18 3.28 -5.72 -2.07
N GLN A 19 2.22 -5.79 -2.87
CA GLN A 19 2.03 -6.80 -3.90
C GLN A 19 2.06 -6.15 -5.28
N TYR A 20 2.91 -6.65 -6.16
CA TYR A 20 2.99 -6.26 -7.56
C TYR A 20 2.23 -7.29 -8.41
N CYS A 21 1.14 -6.87 -9.03
CA CYS A 21 0.44 -7.65 -10.04
C CYS A 21 0.92 -7.25 -11.43
N LEU A 22 1.85 -8.02 -11.99
CA LEU A 22 2.47 -7.70 -13.29
C LEU A 22 1.47 -7.76 -14.46
N GLN A 23 0.43 -8.59 -14.34
CA GLN A 23 -0.60 -8.77 -15.38
C GLN A 23 -1.51 -7.55 -15.51
N THR A 24 -1.87 -6.91 -14.40
CA THR A 24 -2.76 -5.73 -14.40
C THR A 24 -1.99 -4.42 -14.28
N HIS A 25 -0.65 -4.49 -14.13
CA HIS A 25 0.19 -3.35 -13.80
C HIS A 25 -0.28 -2.60 -12.54
N LEU A 26 -0.79 -3.33 -11.56
CA LEU A 26 -1.22 -2.76 -10.27
C LEU A 26 -0.19 -3.09 -9.19
N ILE A 27 0.04 -2.11 -8.34
CA ILE A 27 0.77 -2.24 -7.09
C ILE A 27 -0.25 -2.02 -5.99
N GLN A 28 -0.37 -2.97 -5.08
CA GLN A 28 -1.24 -2.88 -3.91
C GLN A 28 -0.38 -2.88 -2.66
N THR A 29 -0.49 -1.83 -1.85
CA THR A 29 0.16 -1.73 -0.55
C THR A 29 -0.93 -1.80 0.52
N GLN A 30 -0.79 -2.72 1.47
CA GLN A 30 -1.74 -2.89 2.57
C GLN A 30 -1.05 -3.02 3.92
N CYS A 31 -1.59 -2.35 4.94
CA CYS A 31 -1.13 -2.47 6.32
C CYS A 31 -2.23 -3.09 7.20
N PRO A 32 -1.95 -4.20 7.91
CA PRO A 32 -2.92 -4.84 8.79
C PRO A 32 -3.10 -4.12 10.15
N VAL A 33 -2.27 -3.12 10.46
CA VAL A 33 -2.27 -2.44 11.77
C VAL A 33 -3.16 -1.20 11.78
N CYS A 34 -3.11 -0.43 10.70
CA CYS A 34 -3.88 0.81 10.58
C CYS A 34 -4.78 0.79 9.36
N ASP A 35 -5.10 -0.38 8.80
CA ASP A 35 -5.98 -0.52 7.63
C ASP A 35 -5.57 0.31 6.40
N TYR A 36 -4.34 0.81 6.31
CA TYR A 36 -3.88 1.57 5.15
C TYR A 36 -3.92 0.70 3.89
N LEU A 37 -4.56 1.19 2.84
CA LEU A 37 -4.61 0.59 1.51
C LEU A 37 -4.22 1.62 0.45
N MET A 38 -3.33 1.24 -0.46
CA MET A 38 -3.04 2.01 -1.66
C MET A 38 -2.88 1.08 -2.85
N VAL A 39 -3.71 1.28 -3.86
CA VAL A 39 -3.63 0.62 -5.16
C VAL A 39 -3.24 1.66 -6.20
N ASN A 40 -2.12 1.47 -6.88
CA ASN A 40 -1.65 2.39 -7.91
C ASN A 40 -1.11 1.64 -9.14
N CYS A 41 -1.12 2.30 -10.29
CA CYS A 41 -0.58 1.74 -11.52
C CYS A 41 0.96 1.75 -11.49
N SER A 42 1.60 0.59 -11.68
CA SER A 42 3.07 0.48 -11.70
C SER A 42 3.73 1.23 -12.84
N ARG A 43 3.01 1.48 -13.95
CA ARG A 43 3.54 2.17 -15.13
C ARG A 43 3.40 3.69 -15.05
N THR A 44 2.32 4.18 -14.45
CA THR A 44 1.98 5.62 -14.47
C THR A 44 2.03 6.27 -13.09
N GLY A 45 2.08 5.47 -12.02
CA GLY A 45 2.00 5.95 -10.64
C GLY A 45 0.61 6.43 -10.21
N ARG A 46 -0.37 6.50 -11.13
CA ARG A 46 -1.73 6.98 -10.82
C ARG A 46 -2.39 6.08 -9.78
N VAL A 47 -3.01 6.72 -8.79
CA VAL A 47 -3.81 6.05 -7.76
C VAL A 47 -5.10 5.55 -8.40
N VAL A 48 -5.41 4.28 -8.15
CA VAL A 48 -6.65 3.62 -8.54
C VAL A 48 -7.61 3.60 -7.35
N GLU A 49 -7.09 3.25 -6.17
CA GLU A 49 -7.84 3.22 -4.92
C GLU A 49 -6.89 3.58 -3.78
N ALA A 50 -7.37 4.36 -2.82
CA ALA A 50 -6.60 4.68 -1.63
C ALA A 50 -7.52 4.83 -0.43
N TYR A 51 -7.09 4.25 0.69
CA TYR A 51 -7.66 4.44 2.01
C TYR A 51 -6.53 4.65 3.01
N ALA A 52 -6.56 5.79 3.68
CA ALA A 52 -5.58 6.17 4.68
C ALA A 52 -6.33 6.70 5.90
N PRO A 53 -6.56 5.86 6.93
CA PRO A 53 -7.20 6.35 8.13
C PRO A 53 -6.27 7.31 8.86
N GLY A 54 -6.87 8.36 9.42
CA GLY A 54 -6.16 9.38 10.17
C GLY A 54 -5.49 8.76 11.38
N LEU A 55 -4.16 8.68 11.36
CA LEU A 55 -3.42 8.41 12.57
C LEU A 55 -3.44 9.68 13.39
N TYR A 56 -4.01 9.61 14.58
CA TYR A 56 -3.78 10.62 15.59
C TYR A 56 -2.26 10.77 15.70
N ALA A 57 -1.72 11.91 15.26
CA ALA A 57 -0.35 12.26 15.55
C ALA A 57 -0.23 12.18 17.07
N ARG A 58 0.40 11.11 17.58
CA ARG A 58 0.76 11.06 19.00
C ARG A 58 1.79 12.18 19.14
N ARG A 59 1.34 13.27 19.76
CA ARG A 59 2.18 14.40 20.15
C ARG A 59 3.30 13.93 21.07
#